data_AF-A0A7V5K5S6-F1
#
_entry.id   AF-A0A7V5K5S6-F1
#
_cell.length_a   1.000
_cell.length_b   1.000
_cell.length_c   1.000
_cell.angle_alpha   90.00
_cell.angle_beta   90.00
_cell.angle_gamma   90.00
#
_symmetry.space_group_name_H-M   'P 1'
#
loop_
_entity.id
_entity.type
_entity.pdbx_description
1 polymer ?
#
loop_
_entity_poly.entity_id
_entity_poly.type
_entity_poly.pdbx_seq_one_letter_code
_entity_poly.pdbx_strand_id
1 'polypeptide(L)'
;MKDRLFLKDLEGALELFLDESKETYRTIFAALLERLPQIVTDMQDIEMIYARGGEAKYRIERVHEDGASITYYIYFAWDKHGIWKIDWF
;
A
#
# COMPACT_ATOMS: atom_id res chain seq x y z
N MET A 1 -3.22 -3.16 6.84
CA MET A 1 -2.50 -3.52 5.60
C MET A 1 -1.18 -4.21 5.95
N LYS A 2 -0.23 -3.50 6.58
CA LYS A 2 1.09 -4.02 7.00
C LYS A 2 1.00 -5.42 7.64
N ASP A 3 0.20 -5.57 8.70
CA ASP A 3 0.07 -6.86 9.41
C ASP A 3 -0.38 -8.02 8.52
N ARG A 4 -1.31 -7.78 7.60
CA ARG A 4 -1.82 -8.81 6.68
C ARG A 4 -0.74 -9.24 5.68
N LEU A 5 0.00 -8.28 5.11
CA LEU A 5 1.14 -8.60 4.24
C LEU A 5 2.28 -9.30 5.00
N PHE A 6 2.54 -8.92 6.26
CA PHE A 6 3.52 -9.59 7.10
C PHE A 6 3.16 -11.05 7.38
N LEU A 7 1.87 -11.32 7.63
CA LEU A 7 1.32 -12.66 7.81
C LEU A 7 1.11 -13.43 6.50
N LYS A 8 1.52 -12.87 5.35
CA LYS A 8 1.30 -13.42 4.00
C LYS A 8 -0.19 -13.64 3.66
N ASP A 9 -1.08 -12.92 4.32
CA ASP A 9 -2.51 -12.88 4.03
C ASP A 9 -2.80 -11.89 2.89
N LEU A 10 -2.63 -12.38 1.65
CA LEU A 10 -2.81 -11.58 0.45
C LEU A 10 -4.25 -11.12 0.28
N GLU A 11 -5.20 -12.05 0.34
CA GLU A 11 -6.61 -11.72 0.08
C GLU A 11 -7.14 -10.73 1.12
N GLY A 12 -6.75 -10.90 2.39
CA GLY A 12 -7.05 -9.91 3.40
C GLY A 12 -6.39 -8.55 3.11
N ALA A 13 -5.13 -8.50 2.67
CA ALA A 13 -4.52 -7.22 2.31
C ALA A 13 -5.26 -6.54 1.14
N LEU A 14 -5.66 -7.32 0.14
CA LEU A 14 -6.36 -6.86 -1.06
C LEU A 14 -7.77 -6.33 -0.78
N GLU A 15 -8.42 -6.70 0.32
CA GLU A 15 -9.69 -6.10 0.75
C GLU A 15 -9.59 -4.57 0.96
N LEU A 16 -8.39 -4.05 1.22
CA LEU A 16 -8.14 -2.63 1.42
C LEU A 16 -7.97 -1.87 0.09
N PHE A 17 -7.86 -2.57 -1.04
CA PHE A 17 -7.69 -1.98 -2.36
C PHE A 17 -9.04 -1.80 -3.07
N LEU A 18 -9.09 -0.87 -4.01
CA LEU A 18 -10.21 -0.75 -4.94
C LEU A 18 -10.30 -2.01 -5.82
N ASP A 19 -11.53 -2.38 -6.19
CA ASP A 19 -11.78 -3.58 -6.98
C ASP A 19 -10.97 -3.61 -8.29
N GLU A 20 -10.78 -2.45 -8.92
CA GLU A 20 -10.01 -2.30 -10.17
C GLU A 20 -8.49 -2.47 -9.99
N SER A 21 -7.96 -2.14 -8.80
CA SER A 21 -6.52 -2.24 -8.51
C SER A 21 -6.12 -3.62 -7.97
N LYS A 22 -7.08 -4.39 -7.43
CA LYS A 22 -6.81 -5.67 -6.73
C LYS A 22 -5.99 -6.66 -7.54
N GLU A 23 -6.31 -6.87 -8.82
CA GLU A 23 -5.63 -7.91 -9.61
C GLU A 23 -4.15 -7.57 -9.87
N THR A 24 -3.86 -6.30 -10.10
CA THR A 24 -2.50 -5.77 -10.25
C THR A 24 -1.69 -6.04 -8.97
N TYR A 25 -2.23 -5.66 -7.82
CA TYR A 25 -1.54 -5.87 -6.54
C TYR A 25 -1.48 -7.33 -6.11
N ARG A 26 -2.48 -8.15 -6.46
CA ARG A 26 -2.44 -9.60 -6.25
C ARG A 26 -1.22 -10.20 -6.95
N THR A 27 -1.02 -9.88 -8.22
CA THR A 27 0.11 -10.37 -9.00
C THR A 27 1.44 -9.93 -8.39
N ILE A 28 1.57 -8.65 -8.02
CA ILE A 28 2.79 -8.10 -7.43
C ILE A 28 3.10 -8.75 -6.08
N PHE A 29 2.12 -8.84 -5.18
CA PHE A 29 2.32 -9.40 -3.85
C PHE A 29 2.58 -10.91 -3.90
N ALA A 30 1.93 -11.64 -4.81
CA ALA A 30 2.22 -13.05 -5.02
C ALA A 30 3.66 -13.27 -5.50
N ALA A 31 4.17 -12.44 -6.42
CA ALA A 31 5.55 -12.50 -6.88
C ALA A 31 6.57 -12.15 -5.77
N LEU A 32 6.15 -11.37 -4.77
CA LEU A 32 6.97 -10.92 -3.65
C LEU A 32 6.70 -11.68 -2.34
N LEU A 33 5.87 -12.73 -2.35
CA LEU A 33 5.29 -13.35 -1.15
C LEU A 33 6.32 -13.66 -0.04
N GLU A 34 7.46 -14.21 -0.42
CA GLU A 34 8.55 -14.57 0.51
C GLU A 34 9.29 -13.35 1.07
N ARG A 35 9.29 -12.23 0.33
CA ARG A 35 9.95 -10.98 0.72
C ARG A 35 9.01 -10.01 1.45
N LEU A 36 7.69 -10.25 1.40
CA LEU A 36 6.69 -9.36 2.02
C LEU A 36 6.95 -9.07 3.50
N PRO A 37 7.27 -10.05 4.37
CA PRO A 37 7.49 -9.76 5.78
C PRO A 37 8.65 -8.77 6.01
N GLN A 38 9.75 -8.92 5.25
CA GLN A 38 10.88 -8.00 5.31
C GLN A 38 10.50 -6.62 4.76
N ILE A 39 9.86 -6.57 3.59
CA ILE A 39 9.39 -5.32 2.97
C ILE A 39 8.50 -4.53 3.93
N VAL A 40 7.57 -5.20 4.63
CA VAL A 40 6.67 -4.56 5.60
C VAL A 40 7.42 -4.10 6.85
N THR A 41 8.41 -4.86 7.31
CA THR A 41 9.23 -4.47 8.46
C THR A 41 10.03 -3.20 8.16
N ASP A 42 10.49 -3.05 6.91
CA ASP A 42 11.24 -1.89 6.45
C ASP A 42 10.34 -0.68 6.12
N MET A 43 9.01 -0.85 6.11
CA MET A 43 8.07 0.23 5.82
C MET A 43 7.92 1.18 7.01
N GLN A 44 8.34 2.42 6.80
CA GLN A 44 8.07 3.52 7.72
C GLN A 44 6.58 3.89 7.73
N ASP A 45 6.20 4.77 8.65
CA ASP A 45 4.83 5.27 8.70
C ASP A 45 4.51 6.16 7.51
N ILE A 46 3.24 6.17 7.14
CA ILE A 46 2.75 7.00 6.03
C ILE A 46 2.39 8.39 6.55
N GLU A 47 2.67 9.41 5.77
CA GLU A 47 2.36 10.78 6.11
C GLU A 47 1.37 11.38 5.10
N MET A 48 0.33 12.03 5.60
CA MET A 48 -0.67 12.68 4.74
C MET A 48 -0.05 13.90 4.05
N ILE A 49 -0.21 13.99 2.73
CA ILE A 49 0.09 15.19 1.95
C ILE A 49 -1.18 16.04 1.83
N TYR A 50 -2.29 15.43 1.40
CA TYR A 50 -3.60 16.09 1.34
C TYR A 50 -4.75 15.07 1.34
N ALA A 51 -5.96 15.54 1.68
CA ALA A 51 -7.21 14.85 1.47
C ALA A 51 -8.26 15.85 0.96
N ARG A 52 -8.80 15.66 -0.25
CA ARG A 52 -9.79 16.55 -0.86
C ARG A 52 -10.58 15.81 -1.94
N GLY A 53 -11.89 16.05 -1.98
CA GLY A 53 -12.71 15.66 -3.13
C GLY A 53 -12.85 14.16 -3.34
N GLY A 54 -12.80 13.35 -2.28
CA GLY A 54 -12.88 11.89 -2.38
C GLY A 54 -11.54 11.22 -2.71
N GLU A 55 -10.44 11.98 -2.76
CA GLU A 55 -9.08 11.48 -2.92
C GLU A 55 -8.21 11.90 -1.73
N ALA A 56 -7.29 11.03 -1.32
CA ALA A 56 -6.27 11.35 -0.34
C ALA A 56 -4.91 10.83 -0.79
N LYS A 57 -3.89 11.68 -0.69
CA LYS A 57 -2.52 11.37 -1.07
C LYS A 57 -1.65 11.32 0.17
N TYR A 58 -0.91 10.24 0.31
CA TYR A 58 0.08 10.02 1.34
C TYR A 58 1.46 9.81 0.73
N ARG A 59 2.50 10.01 1.53
CA ARG A 59 3.86 9.60 1.22
C ARG A 59 4.33 8.52 2.19
N ILE A 60 5.23 7.67 1.71
CA ILE A 60 6.05 6.79 2.53
C ILE A 60 7.50 6.95 2.10
N GLU A 61 8.38 7.18 3.06
CA GLU A 61 9.82 7.21 2.81
C GLU A 61 10.42 5.83 3.03
N ARG A 62 11.29 5.42 2.11
CA ARG A 62 12.07 4.20 2.23
C ARG A 62 13.54 4.53 2.13
N VAL A 63 14.29 4.15 3.17
CA VAL A 63 15.74 4.24 3.17
C VAL A 63 16.29 2.92 2.60
N HIS A 64 17.08 3.03 1.54
CA HIS A 64 17.73 1.90 0.89
C HIS A 64 19.09 1.61 1.55
N GLU A 65 19.65 0.43 1.26
CA GLU A 65 20.93 -0.04 1.83
C GLU A 65 22.11 0.90 1.55
N ASP A 66 22.04 1.68 0.46
CA ASP A 66 23.02 2.71 0.07
C ASP A 66 22.83 4.04 0.81
N GLY A 67 21.84 4.13 1.70
CA GLY A 67 21.48 5.34 2.45
C GLY A 67 20.61 6.33 1.66
N ALA A 68 20.25 6.02 0.41
CA ALA A 68 19.33 6.86 -0.36
C ALA A 68 17.89 6.72 0.17
N SER A 69 17.20 7.84 0.35
CA SER A 69 15.76 7.84 0.62
C SER A 69 14.97 8.00 -0.67
N ILE A 70 14.03 7.10 -0.91
CA ILE A 70 13.04 7.22 -1.99
C ILE A 70 11.68 7.47 -1.36
N THR A 71 11.02 8.53 -1.81
CA THR A 71 9.64 8.84 -1.44
C THR A 71 8.68 8.17 -2.43
N TYR A 72 7.84 7.28 -1.93
CA TYR A 72 6.74 6.69 -2.68
C TYR A 72 5.43 7.37 -2.27
N TYR A 73 4.45 7.37 -3.17
CA TYR A 73 3.13 7.93 -2.92
C TYR A 73 2.07 6.85 -2.88
N ILE A 74 1.12 7.01 -1.96
CA ILE A 74 -0.03 6.13 -1.83
C ILE A 74 -1.27 6.99 -2.05
N TYR A 75 -2.15 6.54 -2.94
CA TYR A 75 -3.41 7.21 -3.24
C TYR A 75 -4.55 6.38 -2.70
N PHE A 76 -5.43 7.06 -1.99
CA PHE A 76 -6.69 6.53 -1.51
C PHE A 76 -7.83 7.22 -2.25
N ALA A 77 -8.86 6.47 -2.54
CA ALA A 77 -10.10 6.97 -3.11
C ALA A 77 -11.30 6.25 -2.48
N TRP A 78 -12.49 6.83 -2.63
CA TRP A 78 -13.72 6.15 -2.24
C TRP A 78 -14.07 5.02 -3.20
N ASP A 79 -14.47 3.89 -2.63
CA ASP A 79 -15.18 2.87 -3.41
C ASP A 79 -16.63 3.30 -3.70
N LYS A 80 -17.36 2.44 -4.40
CA LYS A 80 -18.78 2.63 -4.75
C LYS A 80 -19.72 2.81 -3.53
N HIS A 81 -19.24 2.55 -2.32
CA HIS A 81 -19.97 2.67 -1.06
C HIS A 81 -19.46 3.82 -0.18
N GLY A 82 -18.51 4.64 -0.66
CA GLY A 82 -17.94 5.75 0.10
C GLY A 82 -16.88 5.34 1.13
N ILE A 83 -16.35 4.11 1.04
CA ILE A 83 -15.30 3.62 1.93
C ILE A 83 -13.95 3.94 1.30
N TRP A 84 -13.03 4.50 2.09
CA TRP A 84 -11.65 4.73 1.64
C TRP A 84 -10.94 3.39 1.36
N LYS A 85 -10.42 3.28 0.14
CA LYS A 85 -9.62 2.15 -0.34
C LYS A 85 -8.34 2.67 -0.97
N ILE A 86 -7.35 1.81 -1.07
CA ILE A 86 -6.11 2.07 -1.79
C ILE A 86 -6.39 1.91 -3.28
N ASP A 87 -6.17 2.98 -4.02
CA ASP A 87 -6.20 2.97 -5.48
C ASP A 87 -4.80 2.63 -6.02
N TRP A 88 -3.77 3.29 -5.47
CA TRP A 88 -2.37 3.10 -5.87
C TRP A 88 -1.42 3.09 -4.66
N PHE A 89 -0.43 2.20 -4.74
CA PHE A 89 0.56 1.82 -3.73
C PHE A 89 1.89 1.44 -4.37
#